data_AF-A0A5J9UV48-F1
#
_entry.id   AF-A0A5J9UV48-F1
#
_cell.length_a   1.000
_cell.length_b   1.000
_cell.length_c   1.000
_cell.angle_alpha   90.00
_cell.angle_beta   90.00
_cell.angle_gamma   90.00
#
_symmetry.space_group_name_H-M   'P 1'
#
loop_
_entity.id
_entity.type
_entity.pdbx_description
1 polymer ?
#
loop_
_entity_poly.entity_id
_entity_poly.type
_entity_poly.pdbx_seq_one_letter_code
_entity_poly.pdbx_strand_id
1 'polypeptide(L)'
;MGRRRRSPKLAGGGSVGSRRELKPFASDPLLEDPPRPFGIGGADPSVYFAVCRRDWFYGHSSYRMFKVDVSHSEPSSSPGVPPLQKIGFLKTNVGGKTVVSMLSRWIVAVGGPSRTTVIFDTKIQKQINGPKLVSAKQDPVVVTVGYKVYALSRCPSYTEDPDFEPWFEVLDLSQAMVVERADGKLRLVGCSWVALKDPACFPCELTPTEFLMPPIIIVRSHVVVGPYILISLDQPNSGTYAFDTDTEEWHKFDNEYLPFVGSPTPHGQSGFIFLGLSQENGPIKAYRIHVSASSSQSNFAAVAGSSDKGGTLKLSITKFPLKGMAHDGAGAGAGHCFTSLDTRRSATLAYWFDNSKCNMRYDDDNCVYYPMRLHVKLATYQMEEIPEEKQLDMEPEIAISRQQERAFKISSFHGFSYPPIAFVLSI
;
A
#
# COMPACT_ATOMS: atom_id res chain seq x y z
N MET A 1 -61.00 54.77 -8.57
CA MET A 1 -61.76 54.16 -7.45
C MET A 1 -62.80 53.20 -8.07
N GLY A 2 -63.16 52.03 -7.54
CA GLY A 2 -62.64 51.26 -6.41
C GLY A 2 -63.70 50.29 -5.82
N ARG A 3 -63.46 48.96 -5.88
CA ARG A 3 -64.24 47.85 -5.24
C ARG A 3 -65.71 47.69 -5.71
N ARG A 4 -66.28 46.49 -5.93
CA ARG A 4 -66.44 45.38 -4.97
C ARG A 4 -66.66 44.01 -5.65
N ARG A 5 -65.79 43.06 -5.27
CA ARG A 5 -65.99 41.62 -4.99
C ARG A 5 -67.36 40.97 -5.28
N ARG A 6 -67.31 39.80 -5.94
CA ARG A 6 -68.22 38.66 -5.71
C ARG A 6 -67.44 37.33 -5.66
N SER A 7 -67.94 36.41 -4.84
CA SER A 7 -67.67 34.97 -4.70
C SER A 7 -68.91 34.39 -3.97
N PRO A 8 -69.17 33.06 -3.87
CA PRO A 8 -68.40 31.87 -4.28
C PRO A 8 -69.25 30.93 -5.20
N LYS A 9 -69.16 29.57 -5.32
CA LYS A 9 -68.27 28.50 -4.77
C LYS A 9 -68.24 27.26 -5.70
N LEU A 10 -67.11 26.53 -5.65
CA LEU A 10 -66.83 25.09 -5.89
C LEU A 10 -67.94 24.12 -6.37
N ALA A 11 -67.63 23.31 -7.40
CA ALA A 11 -66.96 21.99 -7.36
C ALA A 11 -66.43 21.67 -8.79
N GLY A 12 -65.24 21.15 -9.07
CA GLY A 12 -64.66 19.84 -8.70
C GLY A 12 -64.77 18.90 -9.92
N GLY A 13 -63.73 18.21 -10.44
CA GLY A 13 -62.29 18.18 -10.16
C GLY A 13 -61.54 17.73 -11.44
N GLY A 14 -60.27 18.12 -11.60
CA GLY A 14 -59.61 18.12 -12.92
C GLY A 14 -58.86 16.84 -13.30
N SER A 15 -59.07 16.39 -14.55
CA SER A 15 -58.09 15.65 -15.33
C SER A 15 -57.65 16.55 -16.49
N VAL A 16 -56.38 16.95 -16.53
CA VAL A 16 -55.78 17.68 -17.66
C VAL A 16 -54.40 17.10 -17.94
N GLY A 17 -54.29 16.39 -19.07
CA GLY A 17 -53.00 16.02 -19.62
C GLY A 17 -52.28 17.27 -20.13
N SER A 18 -51.04 17.48 -19.67
CA SER A 18 -50.10 18.41 -20.29
C SER A 18 -48.91 17.61 -20.79
N ARG A 19 -48.74 17.60 -22.11
CA ARG A 19 -47.59 17.00 -22.81
C ARG A 19 -46.33 17.76 -22.38
N ARG A 20 -45.62 17.22 -21.37
CA ARG A 20 -44.34 17.76 -20.91
C ARG A 20 -43.19 17.02 -21.58
N GLU A 21 -42.15 17.78 -21.91
CA GLU A 21 -40.89 17.27 -22.41
C GLU A 21 -40.31 16.23 -21.44
N LEU A 22 -39.79 15.14 -22.00
CA LEU A 22 -38.97 14.19 -21.26
C LEU A 22 -37.65 14.87 -20.93
N LYS A 23 -37.55 15.45 -19.73
CA LYS A 23 -36.24 15.68 -19.11
C LYS A 23 -35.54 14.33 -19.03
N PRO A 24 -34.27 14.21 -19.49
CA PRO A 24 -33.44 13.07 -19.13
C PRO A 24 -33.47 12.91 -17.61
N PHE A 25 -33.55 11.66 -17.15
CA PHE A 25 -33.38 11.38 -15.72
C PHE A 25 -32.04 11.98 -15.28
N ALA A 26 -32.06 12.59 -14.09
CA ALA A 26 -30.86 13.19 -13.52
C ALA A 26 -29.74 12.15 -13.53
N SER A 27 -28.58 12.54 -14.08
CA SER A 27 -27.34 11.79 -13.96
C SER A 27 -27.15 11.36 -12.51
N ASP A 28 -26.54 10.18 -12.30
CA ASP A 28 -26.09 9.78 -10.98
C ASP A 28 -25.38 10.95 -10.28
N PRO A 29 -25.57 11.14 -8.96
CA PRO A 29 -24.72 12.06 -8.22
C PRO A 29 -23.30 11.55 -8.41
N LEU A 30 -22.50 12.35 -9.15
CA LEU A 30 -21.07 12.15 -9.29
C LEU A 30 -20.52 11.84 -7.89
N LEU A 31 -19.95 10.65 -7.72
CA LEU A 31 -19.01 10.44 -6.62
C LEU A 31 -18.04 11.62 -6.68
N GLU A 32 -18.01 12.44 -5.63
CA GLU A 32 -17.03 13.51 -5.59
C GLU A 32 -15.66 12.85 -5.70
N ASP A 33 -14.89 13.24 -6.74
CA ASP A 33 -13.50 12.86 -6.85
C ASP A 33 -12.82 13.09 -5.49
N PRO A 34 -12.02 12.14 -4.98
CA PRO A 34 -11.26 12.39 -3.77
C PRO A 34 -10.48 13.70 -3.95
N PRO A 35 -10.51 14.60 -2.95
CA PRO A 35 -10.16 16.00 -3.14
C PRO A 35 -8.81 16.12 -3.83
N ARG A 36 -8.81 16.82 -4.97
CA ARG A 36 -7.67 16.99 -5.89
C ARG A 36 -6.38 17.14 -5.08
N PRO A 37 -5.29 16.44 -5.44
CA PRO A 37 -4.02 16.56 -4.72
C PRO A 37 -3.66 18.04 -4.61
N PHE A 38 -3.61 18.54 -3.38
CA PHE A 38 -3.36 19.96 -3.11
C PHE A 38 -2.08 20.37 -3.83
N GLY A 39 -2.21 21.28 -4.79
CA GLY A 39 -1.11 21.68 -5.65
C GLY A 39 0.03 22.30 -4.84
N ILE A 40 1.08 21.51 -4.61
CA ILE A 40 2.39 21.97 -4.16
C ILE A 40 3.32 21.72 -5.33
N GLY A 41 3.75 22.81 -5.98
CA GLY A 41 4.28 22.73 -7.34
C GLY A 41 5.67 22.11 -7.46
N GLY A 42 5.90 21.45 -8.60
CA GLY A 42 7.17 21.50 -9.33
C GLY A 42 8.43 20.93 -8.67
N ALA A 43 8.31 20.11 -7.62
CA ALA A 43 9.44 19.37 -7.08
C ALA A 43 9.63 18.05 -7.84
N ASP A 44 10.88 17.73 -8.22
CA ASP A 44 11.26 16.39 -8.68
C ASP A 44 10.90 15.33 -7.61
N PRO A 45 10.22 14.22 -7.96
CA PRO A 45 9.91 13.18 -7.00
C PRO A 45 11.19 12.56 -6.42
N SER A 46 11.12 12.14 -5.17
CA SER A 46 12.27 11.68 -4.41
C SER A 46 12.07 10.27 -3.92
N VAL A 47 13.01 9.36 -4.26
CA VAL A 47 12.98 7.99 -3.74
C VAL A 47 13.66 7.93 -2.39
N TYR A 48 12.89 7.54 -1.39
CA TYR A 48 13.32 7.28 -0.02
C TYR A 48 13.45 5.79 0.21
N PHE A 49 14.54 5.35 0.84
CA PHE A 49 14.68 3.97 1.27
C PHE A 49 15.45 3.85 2.58
N ALA A 50 15.12 2.83 3.36
CA ALA A 50 15.78 2.52 4.62
C ALA A 50 16.64 1.27 4.49
N VAL A 51 17.92 1.40 4.84
CA VAL A 51 18.83 0.27 4.95
C VAL A 51 18.96 -0.14 6.41
N CYS A 52 18.58 -1.37 6.72
CA CYS A 52 18.72 -1.97 8.03
C CYS A 52 20.18 -2.38 8.25
N ARG A 53 20.83 -1.77 9.25
CA ARG A 53 22.16 -2.20 9.69
C ARG A 53 22.00 -3.11 10.90
N ARG A 54 22.81 -4.18 10.97
CA ARG A 54 22.93 -4.91 12.23
C ARG A 54 23.53 -3.97 13.28
N ASP A 55 23.00 -4.02 14.50
CA ASP A 55 23.57 -3.39 15.69
C ASP A 55 23.53 -4.45 16.80
N TRP A 56 24.71 -4.98 17.18
CA TRP A 56 24.81 -6.25 17.93
C TRP A 56 24.56 -6.13 19.43
N PHE A 57 24.77 -4.94 19.98
CA PHE A 57 25.08 -4.81 21.40
C PHE A 57 23.92 -4.28 22.24
N TYR A 58 22.84 -3.83 21.60
CA TYR A 58 21.66 -3.29 22.25
C TYR A 58 20.45 -3.63 21.40
N GLY A 59 19.32 -4.00 22.03
CA GLY A 59 18.03 -4.24 21.34
C GLY A 59 17.45 -2.95 20.76
N HIS A 60 18.07 -2.47 19.68
CA HIS A 60 17.82 -1.21 18.96
C HIS A 60 18.26 -1.35 17.50
N SER A 61 17.34 -1.66 16.59
CA SER A 61 17.62 -1.65 15.14
C SER A 61 17.60 -0.22 14.59
N SER A 62 18.76 0.30 14.17
CA SER A 62 18.85 1.61 13.52
C SER A 62 18.80 1.49 11.99
N TYR A 63 17.73 2.00 11.39
CA TYR A 63 17.63 2.11 9.94
C TYR A 63 18.30 3.41 9.48
N ARG A 64 19.22 3.34 8.52
CA ARG A 64 19.72 4.55 7.84
C ARG A 64 18.79 4.90 6.71
N MET A 65 18.25 6.11 6.75
CA MET A 65 17.38 6.63 5.69
C MET A 65 18.21 7.36 4.64
N PHE A 66 17.94 7.01 3.40
CA PHE A 66 18.55 7.59 2.21
C PHE A 66 17.47 8.21 1.32
N LYS A 67 17.86 9.25 0.59
CA LYS A 67 17.08 9.95 -0.42
C LYS A 67 17.87 9.97 -1.73
N VAL A 68 17.17 9.80 -2.85
CA VAL A 68 17.69 10.04 -4.20
C VAL A 68 16.67 10.90 -4.96
N ASP A 69 17.07 12.11 -5.37
CA ASP A 69 16.26 13.00 -6.20
C ASP A 69 16.13 12.46 -7.64
N VAL A 70 14.91 12.33 -8.15
CA VAL A 70 14.63 11.79 -9.50
C VAL A 70 14.22 12.89 -10.47
N SER A 71 15.23 13.49 -11.08
CA SER A 71 15.12 14.57 -12.07
C SER A 71 14.15 14.27 -13.23
N HIS A 72 13.32 15.26 -13.58
CA HIS A 72 12.44 15.25 -14.75
C HIS A 72 13.18 15.44 -16.10
N SER A 73 14.42 15.96 -16.10
CA SER A 73 15.13 16.40 -17.31
C SER A 73 15.90 15.31 -18.06
N GLU A 74 16.03 15.48 -19.38
CA GLU A 74 16.90 14.66 -20.22
C GLU A 74 18.38 14.77 -19.81
N PRO A 75 19.23 13.76 -20.11
CA PRO A 75 20.66 13.83 -19.85
C PRO A 75 21.34 14.84 -20.79
N SER A 76 21.33 16.11 -20.41
CA SER A 76 22.30 17.08 -20.92
C SER A 76 23.71 16.55 -20.69
N SER A 77 24.64 16.83 -21.61
CA SER A 77 25.87 16.06 -21.85
C SER A 77 26.94 16.05 -20.75
N SER A 78 26.62 16.45 -19.53
CA SER A 78 27.39 16.16 -18.31
C SER A 78 26.53 16.29 -17.04
N PRO A 79 25.64 15.32 -16.72
CA PRO A 79 24.90 15.31 -15.47
C PRO A 79 25.75 14.58 -14.42
N GLY A 80 26.30 15.33 -13.46
CA GLY A 80 26.89 14.72 -12.27
C GLY A 80 25.83 13.86 -11.57
N VAL A 81 26.13 12.58 -11.31
CA VAL A 81 25.16 11.64 -10.69
C VAL A 81 24.67 12.24 -9.37
N PRO A 82 23.36 12.54 -9.21
CA PRO A 82 22.84 13.12 -7.99
C PRO A 82 23.20 12.24 -6.79
N PRO A 83 23.85 12.80 -5.75
CA PRO A 83 24.46 11.99 -4.70
C PRO A 83 23.40 11.26 -3.89
N LEU A 84 23.73 10.03 -3.47
CA LEU A 84 22.93 9.29 -2.50
C LEU A 84 22.93 10.05 -1.16
N GLN A 85 21.88 10.82 -0.89
CA GLN A 85 21.82 11.67 0.29
C GLN A 85 21.41 10.85 1.51
N LYS A 86 22.27 10.77 2.52
CA LYS A 86 21.89 10.26 3.84
C LYS A 86 21.15 11.37 4.61
N ILE A 87 19.83 11.26 4.67
CA ILE A 87 18.94 12.27 5.28
C ILE A 87 18.72 12.08 6.79
N GLY A 88 19.03 10.91 7.34
CA GLY A 88 18.85 10.67 8.77
C GLY A 88 18.94 9.21 9.20
N PHE A 89 18.35 8.96 10.36
CA PHE A 89 18.22 7.64 10.97
C PHE A 89 16.80 7.50 11.50
N LEU A 90 16.15 6.37 11.21
CA LEU A 90 14.97 5.94 11.95
C LEU A 90 15.47 5.12 13.15
N LYS A 91 15.46 5.73 14.34
CA LYS A 91 15.75 5.00 15.57
C LYS A 91 14.50 4.20 15.95
N THR A 92 14.63 2.88 15.87
CA THR A 92 13.59 1.94 16.25
C THR A 92 14.18 0.93 17.24
N ASN A 93 13.34 0.37 18.11
CA ASN A 93 13.88 -0.54 19.13
C ASN A 93 14.12 -1.95 18.56
N VAL A 94 13.36 -2.42 17.58
CA VAL A 94 13.53 -3.77 17.03
C VAL A 94 13.13 -3.78 15.56
N GLY A 95 13.66 -4.74 14.79
CA GLY A 95 13.08 -5.18 13.53
C GLY A 95 11.64 -5.71 13.66
N GLY A 96 11.11 -6.30 12.59
CA GLY A 96 9.69 -6.65 12.54
C GLY A 96 8.77 -5.52 12.11
N LYS A 97 9.31 -4.47 11.47
CA LYS A 97 8.55 -3.29 11.05
C LYS A 97 8.34 -3.27 9.55
N THR A 98 7.08 -3.09 9.15
CA THR A 98 6.72 -2.70 7.78
C THR A 98 6.50 -1.20 7.73
N VAL A 99 6.82 -0.57 6.59
CA VAL A 99 6.84 0.88 6.44
C VAL A 99 6.09 1.30 5.18
N VAL A 100 5.26 2.34 5.31
CA VAL A 100 4.41 2.89 4.25
C VAL A 100 4.65 4.39 4.07
N SER A 101 4.34 4.91 2.89
CA SER A 101 4.31 6.35 2.62
C SER A 101 2.88 6.85 2.75
N MET A 102 2.72 8.03 3.35
CA MET A 102 1.51 8.82 3.20
C MET A 102 1.76 9.92 2.16
N LEU A 103 0.75 10.13 1.31
CA LEU A 103 0.73 11.11 0.19
C LEU A 103 1.08 12.57 0.57
N SER A 104 1.24 12.88 1.85
CA SER A 104 1.36 14.24 2.39
C SER A 104 2.75 14.67 2.88
N ARG A 105 3.66 13.72 3.20
CA ARG A 105 5.10 13.88 3.63
C ARG A 105 5.62 12.80 4.59
N TRP A 106 4.74 11.98 5.17
CA TRP A 106 5.09 11.08 6.27
C TRP A 106 5.42 9.67 5.81
N ILE A 107 6.58 9.18 6.27
CA ILE A 107 6.97 7.78 6.15
C ILE A 107 6.67 7.12 7.50
N VAL A 108 5.76 6.15 7.55
CA VAL A 108 5.21 5.58 8.79
C VAL A 108 5.67 4.14 8.94
N ALA A 109 6.46 3.85 9.97
CA ALA A 109 6.95 2.52 10.31
C ALA A 109 6.14 1.92 11.48
N VAL A 110 5.60 0.73 11.26
CA VAL A 110 4.60 0.07 12.12
C VAL A 110 5.03 -1.37 12.42
N GLY A 111 4.72 -1.87 13.62
CA GLY A 111 5.03 -3.25 14.04
C GLY A 111 6.25 -3.40 14.95
N GLY A 112 6.79 -4.61 15.02
CA GLY A 112 7.83 -5.08 15.93
C GLY A 112 7.34 -5.26 17.38
N PRO A 113 8.03 -6.07 18.20
CA PRO A 113 7.60 -6.45 19.55
C PRO A 113 7.45 -5.27 20.53
N SER A 114 8.07 -4.13 20.23
CA SER A 114 7.93 -2.90 21.05
C SER A 114 6.60 -2.16 20.87
N ARG A 115 5.73 -2.60 19.94
CA ARG A 115 4.47 -1.93 19.54
C ARG A 115 4.65 -0.48 19.08
N THR A 116 5.85 -0.08 18.67
CA THR A 116 6.17 1.34 18.42
C THR A 116 5.82 1.77 17.00
N THR A 117 5.02 2.83 16.86
CA THR A 117 4.91 3.58 15.60
C THR A 117 5.99 4.64 15.54
N VAL A 118 6.74 4.68 14.45
CA VAL A 118 7.76 5.72 14.21
C VAL A 118 7.49 6.37 12.88
N ILE A 119 7.36 7.70 12.88
CA ILE A 119 7.12 8.50 11.68
C ILE A 119 8.38 9.28 11.36
N PHE A 120 8.77 9.30 10.09
CA PHE A 120 9.77 10.25 9.60
C PHE A 120 9.09 11.30 8.73
N ASP A 121 9.39 12.56 9.02
CA ASP A 121 8.84 13.70 8.30
C ASP A 121 9.85 14.21 7.30
N THR A 122 9.58 14.04 5.99
CA THR A 122 10.55 14.42 4.95
C THR A 122 10.74 15.93 4.81
N LYS A 123 9.77 16.75 5.24
CA LYS A 123 9.85 18.20 5.16
C LYS A 123 10.81 18.80 6.19
N ILE A 124 10.78 18.28 7.42
CA ILE A 124 11.67 18.74 8.52
C ILE A 124 12.85 17.80 8.79
N GLN A 125 12.91 16.66 8.11
CA GLN A 125 13.92 15.61 8.24
C GLN A 125 14.12 15.12 9.68
N LYS A 126 13.03 15.06 10.47
CA LYS A 126 13.03 14.62 11.86
C LYS A 126 12.13 13.40 12.06
N GLN A 127 12.52 12.57 13.03
CA GLN A 127 11.69 11.50 13.57
C GLN A 127 10.63 12.07 14.52
N ILE A 128 9.40 11.58 14.39
CA ILE A 128 8.25 11.83 15.26
C ILE A 128 7.83 10.49 15.85
N ASN A 129 7.63 10.45 17.17
CA ASN A 129 7.17 9.24 17.85
C ASN A 129 5.63 9.16 17.78
N GLY A 130 5.09 8.11 17.15
CA GLY A 130 3.65 7.89 17.08
C GLY A 130 3.06 7.20 18.32
N PRO A 131 1.74 6.91 18.31
CA PRO A 131 1.13 6.07 19.34
C PRO A 131 1.67 4.63 19.28
N LYS A 132 1.43 3.84 20.32
CA LYS A 132 1.70 2.39 20.27
C LYS A 132 0.52 1.66 19.63
N LEU A 133 0.80 0.57 18.91
CA LEU A 133 -0.22 -0.41 18.52
C LEU A 133 -0.89 -0.99 19.78
N VAL A 134 -2.10 -1.50 19.62
CA VAL A 134 -2.83 -2.26 20.65
C VAL A 134 -2.06 -3.55 20.93
N SER A 135 -1.84 -4.37 19.91
CA SER A 135 -1.10 -5.65 19.96
C SER A 135 0.28 -5.55 19.28
N ALA A 136 1.23 -6.42 19.63
CA ALA A 136 2.50 -6.51 18.92
C ALA A 136 2.29 -7.24 17.59
N LYS A 137 3.00 -6.84 16.53
CA LYS A 137 2.90 -7.46 15.21
C LYS A 137 4.26 -7.55 14.55
N GLN A 138 4.67 -8.74 14.12
CA GLN A 138 5.93 -9.01 13.46
C GLN A 138 5.74 -8.91 11.95
N ASP A 139 6.42 -7.94 11.34
CA ASP A 139 6.35 -7.65 9.91
C ASP A 139 4.90 -7.60 9.37
N PRO A 140 4.02 -6.77 9.94
CA PRO A 140 2.60 -6.72 9.57
C PRO A 140 2.39 -6.35 8.09
N VAL A 141 1.25 -6.72 7.52
CA VAL A 141 0.74 -6.04 6.32
C VAL A 141 0.29 -4.65 6.74
N VAL A 142 0.84 -3.61 6.09
CA VAL A 142 0.53 -2.21 6.41
C VAL A 142 0.14 -1.51 5.12
N VAL A 143 -0.99 -0.81 5.13
CA VAL A 143 -1.51 -0.07 3.97
C VAL A 143 -2.07 1.29 4.39
N THR A 144 -2.22 2.20 3.44
CA THR A 144 -2.76 3.55 3.65
C THR A 144 -3.97 3.78 2.76
N VAL A 145 -5.07 4.27 3.35
CA VAL A 145 -6.26 4.71 2.61
C VAL A 145 -6.66 6.09 3.13
N GLY A 146 -6.53 7.13 2.30
CA GLY A 146 -6.68 8.53 2.72
C GLY A 146 -5.73 8.90 3.86
N TYR A 147 -6.29 9.31 5.00
CA TYR A 147 -5.55 9.64 6.22
C TYR A 147 -5.45 8.49 7.23
N LYS A 148 -6.01 7.31 6.93
CA LYS A 148 -5.95 6.12 7.80
C LYS A 148 -4.77 5.23 7.41
N VAL A 149 -4.03 4.73 8.41
CA VAL A 149 -3.02 3.68 8.27
C VAL A 149 -3.58 2.41 8.89
N TYR A 150 -3.65 1.33 8.11
CA TYR A 150 -4.16 0.03 8.58
C TYR A 150 -2.99 -0.93 8.78
N ALA A 151 -3.07 -1.75 9.82
CA ALA A 151 -2.07 -2.76 10.17
C ALA A 151 -2.76 -4.10 10.44
N LEU A 152 -2.45 -5.10 9.63
CA LEU A 152 -2.93 -6.47 9.75
C LEU A 152 -1.75 -7.40 10.09
N SER A 153 -1.92 -8.29 11.06
CA SER A 153 -0.95 -9.37 11.32
C SER A 153 -0.76 -10.23 10.07
N ARG A 154 0.50 -10.38 9.62
CA ARG A 154 0.81 -11.18 8.43
C ARG A 154 0.68 -12.67 8.69
N CYS A 155 1.00 -13.08 9.91
CA CYS A 155 0.87 -14.45 10.40
C CYS A 155 0.23 -14.38 11.80
N PRO A 156 -1.11 -14.48 11.92
CA PRO A 156 -1.77 -14.41 13.23
C PRO A 156 -1.31 -15.53 14.16
N SER A 157 -1.06 -15.17 15.42
CA SER A 157 -0.77 -16.05 16.55
C SER A 157 -2.02 -16.19 17.43
N TYR A 158 -2.19 -17.39 17.99
CA TYR A 158 -3.33 -17.76 18.85
C TYR A 158 -2.92 -18.04 20.31
N THR A 159 -1.63 -17.87 20.63
CA THR A 159 -1.07 -18.28 21.93
C THR A 159 -0.24 -17.21 22.62
N GLU A 160 0.49 -16.38 21.87
CA GLU A 160 1.39 -15.36 22.45
C GLU A 160 1.73 -14.24 21.45
N ASP A 161 2.17 -13.08 21.99
CA ASP A 161 2.77 -11.98 21.22
C ASP A 161 4.14 -12.40 20.63
N PRO A 162 4.52 -11.92 19.43
CA PRO A 162 3.78 -11.00 18.57
C PRO A 162 2.71 -11.70 17.73
N ASP A 163 1.85 -10.86 17.14
CA ASP A 163 0.71 -11.23 16.28
C ASP A 163 -0.43 -11.93 17.01
N PHE A 164 -0.54 -11.76 18.33
CA PHE A 164 -1.75 -12.12 19.07
C PHE A 164 -2.87 -11.08 18.82
N GLU A 165 -4.12 -11.44 19.13
CA GLU A 165 -5.28 -10.56 18.92
C GLU A 165 -5.18 -9.20 19.65
N PRO A 166 -5.80 -8.12 19.13
CA PRO A 166 -6.49 -8.02 17.84
C PRO A 166 -5.52 -8.10 16.66
N TRP A 167 -5.88 -8.76 15.57
CA TRP A 167 -5.00 -8.92 14.40
C TRP A 167 -5.10 -7.75 13.42
N PHE A 168 -6.21 -7.03 13.39
CA PHE A 168 -6.42 -5.86 12.54
C PHE A 168 -6.61 -4.57 13.34
N GLU A 169 -5.83 -3.55 13.02
CA GLU A 169 -5.86 -2.25 13.69
C GLU A 169 -5.80 -1.10 12.67
N VAL A 170 -6.34 0.07 13.05
CA VAL A 170 -6.26 1.31 12.27
C VAL A 170 -5.77 2.48 13.12
N LEU A 171 -4.97 3.35 12.50
CA LEU A 171 -4.53 4.64 13.01
C LEU A 171 -5.05 5.74 12.08
N ASP A 172 -6.05 6.49 12.55
CA ASP A 172 -6.53 7.70 11.87
C ASP A 172 -5.59 8.89 12.18
N LEU A 173 -5.08 9.53 11.13
CA LEU A 173 -4.17 10.66 11.21
C LEU A 173 -4.81 12.00 10.76
N SER A 174 -6.11 12.02 10.47
CA SER A 174 -6.83 13.23 10.03
C SER A 174 -6.81 14.37 11.06
N GLN A 175 -6.78 14.04 12.35
CA GLN A 175 -6.70 14.99 13.48
C GLN A 175 -5.31 15.00 14.17
N ALA A 176 -4.32 14.34 13.58
CA ALA A 176 -3.02 14.15 14.21
C ALA A 176 -2.16 15.43 14.21
N MET A 177 -1.67 15.81 15.39
CA MET A 177 -0.82 16.99 15.59
C MET A 177 0.58 16.59 16.07
N VAL A 178 1.60 17.30 15.58
CA VAL A 178 3.00 17.12 16.00
C VAL A 178 3.32 18.12 17.11
N VAL A 179 3.73 17.62 18.27
CA VAL A 179 4.10 18.43 19.44
C VAL A 179 5.54 18.10 19.84
N GLU A 180 6.33 19.13 20.14
CA GLU A 180 7.67 18.99 20.71
C GLU A 180 7.57 18.88 22.24
N ARG A 181 8.19 17.84 22.81
CA ARG A 181 8.29 17.65 24.26
C ARG A 181 9.44 18.48 24.84
N ALA A 182 9.43 18.65 26.16
CA ALA A 182 10.52 19.32 26.90
C ALA A 182 11.91 18.66 26.72
N ASP A 183 11.99 17.41 26.25
CA ASP A 183 13.24 16.72 25.90
C ASP A 183 13.65 16.90 24.41
N GLY A 184 13.04 17.84 23.69
CA GLY A 184 13.31 18.12 22.27
C GLY A 184 12.83 17.04 21.31
N LYS A 185 12.10 16.02 21.78
CA LYS A 185 11.57 14.94 20.94
C LYS A 185 10.18 15.28 20.44
N LEU A 186 9.98 15.09 19.13
CA LEU A 186 8.67 15.22 18.51
C LEU A 186 7.80 13.99 18.83
N ARG A 187 6.53 14.24 19.12
CA ARG A 187 5.50 13.22 19.34
C ARG A 187 4.23 13.59 18.58
N LEU A 188 3.52 12.56 18.10
CA LEU A 188 2.17 12.68 17.58
C LEU A 188 1.12 12.59 18.71
N VAL A 189 0.13 13.47 18.66
CA VAL A 189 -1.02 13.54 19.57
C VAL A 189 -2.32 13.72 18.77
N GLY A 190 -3.48 13.49 19.39
CA GLY A 190 -4.78 13.56 18.70
C GLY A 190 -5.16 12.29 17.91
N CYS A 191 -4.38 11.21 18.07
CA CYS A 191 -4.57 9.94 17.36
C CYS A 191 -4.15 8.75 18.24
N SER A 192 -4.77 7.59 18.01
CA SER A 192 -4.44 6.30 18.63
C SER A 192 -4.70 5.17 17.65
N TRP A 193 -4.04 4.03 17.84
CA TRP A 193 -4.45 2.80 17.19
C TRP A 193 -5.77 2.31 17.81
N VAL A 194 -6.66 1.80 16.98
CA VAL A 194 -7.96 1.25 17.34
C VAL A 194 -8.07 -0.14 16.70
N ALA A 195 -8.50 -1.13 17.49
CA ALA A 195 -8.80 -2.46 16.97
C ALA A 195 -10.00 -2.41 16.02
N LEU A 196 -9.90 -3.08 14.88
CA LEU A 196 -11.00 -3.29 13.94
C LEU A 196 -11.51 -4.72 14.03
N LYS A 197 -12.63 -4.99 13.34
CA LYS A 197 -13.10 -6.35 13.15
C LYS A 197 -12.05 -7.15 12.39
N ASP A 198 -11.63 -8.27 12.95
CA ASP A 198 -10.64 -9.15 12.31
C ASP A 198 -11.20 -9.80 11.03
N PRO A 199 -10.33 -10.22 10.09
CA PRO A 199 -10.75 -10.90 8.88
C PRO A 199 -11.54 -12.17 9.21
N ALA A 200 -12.66 -12.42 8.53
CA ALA A 200 -13.45 -13.65 8.73
C ALA A 200 -12.68 -14.94 8.41
N CYS A 201 -11.52 -14.83 7.74
CA CYS A 201 -10.60 -15.93 7.48
C CYS A 201 -9.57 -16.17 8.59
N PHE A 202 -9.52 -15.33 9.62
CA PHE A 202 -8.75 -15.53 10.86
C PHE A 202 -9.73 -16.03 11.94
N PRO A 203 -9.78 -17.34 12.24
CA PRO A 203 -10.76 -17.90 13.16
C PRO A 203 -10.57 -17.36 14.58
N CYS A 204 -11.49 -16.48 15.01
CA CYS A 204 -11.47 -15.87 16.35
C CYS A 204 -11.87 -16.86 17.45
N GLU A 205 -12.53 -17.96 17.10
CA GLU A 205 -12.90 -19.05 17.99
C GLU A 205 -12.25 -20.35 17.50
N LEU A 206 -11.46 -21.00 18.36
CA LEU A 206 -10.85 -22.30 18.11
C LEU A 206 -11.46 -23.34 19.05
N THR A 207 -11.74 -24.55 18.54
CA THR A 207 -12.02 -25.70 19.40
C THR A 207 -10.80 -26.08 20.23
N PRO A 208 -10.94 -26.82 21.36
CA PRO A 208 -9.79 -27.28 22.14
C PRO A 208 -8.76 -28.09 21.33
N THR A 209 -9.19 -28.81 20.29
CA THR A 209 -8.30 -29.54 19.38
C THR A 209 -7.52 -28.60 18.47
N GLU A 210 -8.18 -27.59 17.90
CA GLU A 210 -7.52 -26.56 17.08
C GLU A 210 -6.61 -25.67 17.92
N PHE A 211 -6.90 -25.44 19.20
CA PHE A 211 -5.98 -24.72 20.09
C PHE A 211 -4.66 -25.49 20.34
N LEU A 212 -4.69 -26.83 20.33
CA LEU A 212 -3.48 -27.66 20.41
C LEU A 212 -2.66 -27.67 19.11
N MET A 213 -3.30 -27.39 17.97
CA MET A 213 -2.65 -27.26 16.66
C MET A 213 -3.28 -26.11 15.86
N PRO A 214 -2.95 -24.84 16.19
CA PRO A 214 -3.60 -23.69 15.57
C PRO A 214 -3.39 -23.62 14.05
N PRO A 215 -4.34 -23.05 13.30
CA PRO A 215 -4.24 -22.95 11.86
C PRO A 215 -3.08 -22.02 11.47
N ILE A 216 -2.15 -22.52 10.65
CA ILE A 216 -1.07 -21.72 10.08
C ILE A 216 -1.68 -20.88 8.94
N ILE A 217 -1.79 -19.57 9.18
CA ILE A 217 -2.31 -18.60 8.23
C ILE A 217 -1.20 -17.61 7.90
N ILE A 218 -0.97 -17.35 6.61
CA ILE A 218 0.00 -16.36 6.16
C ILE A 218 -0.67 -15.50 5.09
N VAL A 219 -0.63 -14.17 5.24
CA VAL A 219 -1.08 -13.23 4.20
C VAL A 219 0.02 -13.08 3.15
N ARG A 220 -0.13 -13.81 2.04
CA ARG A 220 0.82 -13.87 0.93
C ARG A 220 0.88 -12.57 0.13
N SER A 221 -0.28 -11.97 -0.11
CA SER A 221 -0.43 -10.84 -1.04
C SER A 221 -1.52 -9.88 -0.60
N HIS A 222 -1.37 -8.60 -0.92
CA HIS A 222 -2.36 -7.57 -0.59
C HIS A 222 -2.29 -6.39 -1.57
N VAL A 223 -3.39 -5.67 -1.77
CA VAL A 223 -3.45 -4.46 -2.59
C VAL A 223 -4.61 -3.56 -2.17
N VAL A 224 -4.49 -2.25 -2.36
CA VAL A 224 -5.59 -1.28 -2.16
C VAL A 224 -6.18 -0.91 -3.52
N VAL A 225 -7.50 -1.02 -3.67
CA VAL A 225 -8.23 -0.71 -4.91
C VAL A 225 -9.51 0.05 -4.55
N GLY A 226 -9.53 1.37 -4.77
CA GLY A 226 -10.61 2.23 -4.28
C GLY A 226 -10.72 2.17 -2.75
N PRO A 227 -11.91 1.96 -2.16
CA PRO A 227 -12.09 1.77 -0.72
C PRO A 227 -11.77 0.34 -0.25
N TYR A 228 -11.32 -0.57 -1.13
CA TYR A 228 -11.11 -1.97 -0.78
C TYR A 228 -9.64 -2.27 -0.47
N ILE A 229 -9.37 -2.81 0.72
CA ILE A 229 -8.10 -3.47 1.06
C ILE A 229 -8.27 -4.96 0.76
N LEU A 230 -7.71 -5.42 -0.36
CA LEU A 230 -7.71 -6.81 -0.77
C LEU A 230 -6.53 -7.55 -0.14
N ILE A 231 -6.76 -8.77 0.37
CA ILE A 231 -5.74 -9.70 0.84
C ILE A 231 -5.99 -11.09 0.25
N SER A 232 -4.91 -11.87 0.05
CA SER A 232 -5.01 -13.31 -0.21
C SER A 232 -4.04 -14.07 0.69
N LEU A 233 -4.52 -15.20 1.21
CA LEU A 233 -3.77 -16.05 2.13
C LEU A 233 -2.88 -17.04 1.37
N ASP A 234 -2.06 -17.82 2.08
CA ASP A 234 -1.54 -19.09 1.61
C ASP A 234 -2.50 -20.26 1.90
N GLN A 235 -2.22 -21.44 1.34
CA GLN A 235 -2.98 -22.66 1.62
C GLN A 235 -2.95 -23.01 3.12
N PRO A 236 -4.04 -23.55 3.69
CA PRO A 236 -5.18 -24.17 3.01
C PRO A 236 -6.38 -23.24 2.73
N ASN A 237 -6.46 -22.06 3.35
CA ASN A 237 -7.65 -21.20 3.31
C ASN A 237 -7.74 -20.34 2.04
N SER A 238 -7.92 -21.01 0.89
CA SER A 238 -7.86 -20.34 -0.42
C SER A 238 -8.91 -19.25 -0.62
N GLY A 239 -8.45 -18.12 -1.14
CA GLY A 239 -9.30 -17.03 -1.58
C GLY A 239 -8.71 -15.65 -1.41
N THR A 240 -9.46 -14.70 -1.96
CA THR A 240 -9.24 -13.27 -1.83
C THR A 240 -10.35 -12.70 -0.96
N TYR A 241 -9.95 -11.94 0.07
CA TYR A 241 -10.85 -11.24 0.99
C TYR A 241 -10.65 -9.74 0.83
N ALA A 242 -11.72 -8.97 1.01
CA ALA A 242 -11.71 -7.52 0.96
C ALA A 242 -12.19 -6.96 2.29
N PHE A 243 -11.49 -5.97 2.82
CA PHE A 243 -12.04 -5.03 3.79
C PHE A 243 -12.53 -3.79 3.05
N ASP A 244 -13.80 -3.47 3.22
CA ASP A 244 -14.41 -2.23 2.73
C ASP A 244 -14.17 -1.12 3.77
N THR A 245 -13.42 -0.07 3.42
CA THR A 245 -13.09 1.01 4.37
C THR A 245 -14.24 1.97 4.66
N ASP A 246 -15.33 1.90 3.89
CA ASP A 246 -16.48 2.80 4.03
C ASP A 246 -17.56 2.16 4.92
N THR A 247 -17.73 0.83 4.85
CA THR A 247 -18.61 0.06 5.76
C THR A 247 -17.89 -0.50 6.99
N GLU A 248 -16.56 -0.57 6.96
CA GLU A 248 -15.69 -1.24 7.94
C GLU A 248 -16.01 -2.75 8.10
N GLU A 249 -16.44 -3.41 7.02
CA GLU A 249 -16.74 -4.84 6.96
C GLU A 249 -15.75 -5.67 6.11
N TRP A 250 -15.62 -6.96 6.45
CA TRP A 250 -14.88 -7.95 5.67
C TRP A 250 -15.82 -8.80 4.81
N HIS A 251 -15.44 -9.01 3.55
CA HIS A 251 -16.16 -9.83 2.58
C HIS A 251 -15.20 -10.83 1.92
N LYS A 252 -15.65 -12.06 1.65
CA LYS A 252 -14.92 -12.97 0.75
C LYS A 252 -15.29 -12.60 -0.69
N PHE A 253 -14.29 -12.23 -1.49
CA PHE A 253 -14.46 -11.78 -2.87
C PHE A 253 -14.29 -12.92 -3.88
N ASP A 254 -13.32 -13.80 -3.66
CA ASP A 254 -12.98 -14.88 -4.58
C ASP A 254 -12.48 -16.11 -3.80
N ASN A 255 -12.60 -17.30 -4.40
CA ASN A 255 -11.94 -18.52 -3.94
C ASN A 255 -10.52 -18.65 -4.49
N GLU A 256 -10.19 -17.90 -5.55
CA GLU A 256 -8.85 -17.79 -6.12
C GLU A 256 -7.98 -16.77 -5.38
N TYR A 257 -6.65 -16.95 -5.51
CA TYR A 257 -5.64 -16.07 -4.94
C TYR A 257 -5.30 -14.89 -5.87
N LEU A 258 -4.77 -13.80 -5.30
CA LEU A 258 -4.22 -12.71 -6.09
C LEU A 258 -2.99 -13.21 -6.89
N PRO A 259 -2.87 -12.90 -8.21
CA PRO A 259 -1.88 -13.52 -9.11
C PRO A 259 -0.47 -12.90 -9.03
N PHE A 260 -0.12 -12.34 -7.88
CA PHE A 260 1.13 -11.66 -7.52
C PHE A 260 1.49 -11.97 -6.07
N VAL A 261 2.73 -11.66 -5.66
CA VAL A 261 3.20 -11.83 -4.26
C VAL A 261 3.52 -10.47 -3.63
N GLY A 262 3.20 -10.31 -2.34
CA GLY A 262 3.43 -9.06 -1.61
C GLY A 262 2.45 -7.94 -2.02
N SER A 263 2.96 -6.72 -2.12
CA SER A 263 2.19 -5.53 -2.49
C SER A 263 2.56 -5.06 -3.90
N PRO A 264 1.65 -5.05 -4.89
CA PRO A 264 1.92 -4.50 -6.20
C PRO A 264 1.73 -2.98 -6.14
N THR A 265 2.64 -2.25 -6.77
CA THR A 265 2.67 -0.78 -6.73
C THR A 265 1.74 -0.17 -7.79
N PRO A 266 0.83 0.75 -7.45
CA PRO A 266 -0.05 1.39 -8.43
C PRO A 266 0.73 2.23 -9.45
N HIS A 267 0.18 2.34 -10.66
CA HIS A 267 0.74 3.04 -11.80
C HIS A 267 -0.37 3.60 -12.69
N GLY A 268 -0.13 4.72 -13.38
CA GLY A 268 -1.14 5.41 -14.18
C GLY A 268 -1.92 6.48 -13.41
N GLN A 269 -2.52 7.44 -14.13
CA GLN A 269 -3.50 8.38 -13.56
C GLN A 269 -4.77 7.69 -13.07
N SER A 270 -5.12 6.55 -13.68
CA SER A 270 -6.38 5.85 -13.44
C SER A 270 -6.35 4.89 -12.23
N GLY A 271 -5.20 4.68 -11.59
CA GLY A 271 -5.08 3.81 -10.41
C GLY A 271 -5.38 2.32 -10.64
N PHE A 272 -5.71 1.91 -11.87
CA PHE A 272 -6.10 0.52 -12.17
C PHE A 272 -4.93 -0.39 -12.54
N ILE A 273 -3.77 0.14 -12.97
CA ILE A 273 -2.60 -0.68 -13.34
C ILE A 273 -1.66 -0.74 -12.15
N PHE A 274 -1.15 -1.94 -11.85
CA PHE A 274 -0.24 -2.19 -10.74
C PHE A 274 0.97 -3.00 -11.24
N LEU A 275 2.16 -2.70 -10.72
CA LEU A 275 3.41 -3.40 -11.02
C LEU A 275 3.79 -4.29 -9.83
N GLY A 276 3.96 -5.59 -10.05
CA GLY A 276 4.27 -6.54 -8.98
C GLY A 276 4.97 -7.80 -9.46
N LEU A 277 5.53 -8.56 -8.52
CA LEU A 277 6.18 -9.84 -8.80
C LEU A 277 5.12 -10.92 -8.98
N SER A 278 5.21 -11.75 -10.04
CA SER A 278 4.23 -12.85 -10.23
C SER A 278 4.44 -14.05 -9.30
N GLN A 279 5.60 -14.12 -8.66
CA GLN A 279 6.00 -15.11 -7.65
C GLN A 279 7.20 -14.53 -6.88
N GLU A 280 7.59 -15.14 -5.75
CA GLU A 280 8.81 -14.77 -5.05
C GLU A 280 10.03 -14.81 -5.99
N ASN A 281 10.80 -13.72 -6.00
CA ASN A 281 11.98 -13.52 -6.86
C ASN A 281 11.72 -13.73 -8.38
N GLY A 282 10.45 -13.70 -8.81
CA GLY A 282 10.05 -13.89 -10.20
C GLY A 282 10.05 -12.60 -11.02
N PRO A 283 9.65 -12.68 -12.30
CA PRO A 283 9.54 -11.51 -13.17
C PRO A 283 8.50 -10.51 -12.64
N ILE A 284 8.82 -9.24 -12.83
CA ILE A 284 7.89 -8.12 -12.70
C ILE A 284 6.86 -8.24 -13.82
N LYS A 285 5.58 -8.08 -13.49
CA LYS A 285 4.48 -8.03 -14.46
C LYS A 285 3.53 -6.89 -14.10
N ALA A 286 2.72 -6.48 -15.08
CA ALA A 286 1.67 -5.51 -14.86
C ALA A 286 0.32 -6.21 -14.70
N TYR A 287 -0.52 -5.67 -13.81
CA TYR A 287 -1.84 -6.17 -13.49
C TYR A 287 -2.83 -5.01 -13.58
N ARG A 288 -3.86 -5.10 -14.43
CA ARG A 288 -5.05 -4.23 -14.29
C ARG A 288 -5.95 -4.89 -13.25
N ILE A 289 -6.16 -4.22 -12.12
CA ILE A 289 -7.00 -4.69 -11.01
C ILE A 289 -8.17 -3.73 -10.88
N HIS A 290 -9.40 -4.27 -10.89
CA HIS A 290 -10.63 -3.49 -10.80
C HIS A 290 -11.65 -4.22 -9.94
N VAL A 291 -12.39 -3.47 -9.12
CA VAL A 291 -13.52 -3.94 -8.32
C VAL A 291 -14.78 -3.21 -8.80
N SER A 292 -15.83 -3.94 -9.16
CA SER A 292 -17.14 -3.38 -9.51
C SER A 292 -18.25 -3.92 -8.62
N ALA A 293 -19.23 -3.09 -8.29
CA ALA A 293 -20.51 -3.56 -7.79
C ALA A 293 -21.35 -4.11 -8.94
N SER A 294 -21.91 -5.32 -8.77
CA SER A 294 -22.95 -5.82 -9.66
C SER A 294 -24.22 -4.99 -9.46
N SER A 295 -24.56 -4.14 -10.44
CA SER A 295 -25.89 -3.54 -10.49
C SER A 295 -26.88 -4.59 -11.01
N SER A 296 -27.81 -5.00 -10.15
CA SER A 296 -28.85 -5.97 -10.46
C SER A 296 -29.96 -5.36 -11.33
N GLN A 297 -29.62 -4.96 -12.56
CA GLN A 297 -30.61 -4.69 -13.60
C GLN A 297 -31.12 -6.00 -14.20
N SER A 298 -32.13 -6.59 -13.55
CA SER A 298 -33.15 -7.37 -14.25
C SER A 298 -34.54 -7.03 -13.72
N ASN A 299 -35.27 -6.24 -14.51
CA ASN A 299 -36.72 -6.19 -14.38
C ASN A 299 -37.26 -7.58 -14.75
N PHE A 300 -37.73 -8.38 -13.79
CA PHE A 300 -39.01 -9.13 -13.84
C PHE A 300 -39.20 -10.00 -12.59
N ALA A 301 -40.47 -10.21 -12.21
CA ALA A 301 -40.97 -11.09 -11.15
C ALA A 301 -40.59 -10.75 -9.69
N ALA A 302 -41.51 -10.06 -9.01
CA ALA A 302 -41.60 -10.12 -7.55
C ALA A 302 -42.22 -11.46 -7.11
N VAL A 303 -41.69 -12.08 -6.05
CA VAL A 303 -42.43 -12.75 -4.95
C VAL A 303 -41.45 -13.12 -3.81
N ALA A 304 -41.87 -12.88 -2.56
CA ALA A 304 -41.34 -13.43 -1.30
C ALA A 304 -39.85 -13.22 -0.92
N GLY A 305 -39.58 -12.10 -0.24
CA GLY A 305 -39.00 -12.17 1.11
C GLY A 305 -37.62 -12.79 1.34
N SER A 306 -36.57 -12.17 0.82
CA SER A 306 -35.26 -12.13 1.50
C SER A 306 -34.75 -10.70 1.60
N SER A 307 -34.16 -10.32 2.73
CA SER A 307 -33.63 -8.97 2.96
C SER A 307 -32.15 -8.87 2.55
N ASP A 308 -31.80 -9.43 1.39
CA ASP A 308 -30.42 -9.46 0.91
C ASP A 308 -30.15 -8.24 0.02
N LYS A 309 -29.80 -7.12 0.66
CA LYS A 309 -29.38 -5.88 -0.02
C LYS A 309 -27.87 -5.84 -0.26
N GLY A 310 -27.27 -6.97 -0.62
CA GLY A 310 -25.88 -7.07 -1.04
C GLY A 310 -25.75 -7.09 -2.57
N GLY A 311 -25.36 -5.98 -3.18
CA GLY A 311 -24.91 -5.99 -4.57
C GLY A 311 -23.60 -6.78 -4.66
N THR A 312 -23.59 -7.92 -5.37
CA THR A 312 -22.41 -8.79 -5.42
C THR A 312 -21.21 -8.05 -6.01
N LEU A 313 -20.17 -7.84 -5.20
CA LEU A 313 -18.92 -7.24 -5.66
C LEU A 313 -18.17 -8.22 -6.56
N LYS A 314 -17.56 -7.73 -7.64
CA LYS A 314 -16.82 -8.52 -8.62
C LYS A 314 -15.40 -7.98 -8.76
N LEU A 315 -14.43 -8.88 -8.56
CA LEU A 315 -13.02 -8.65 -8.86
C LEU A 315 -12.72 -9.02 -10.31
N SER A 316 -11.95 -8.19 -11.01
CA SER A 316 -11.38 -8.54 -12.31
C SER A 316 -9.90 -8.17 -12.33
N ILE A 317 -9.05 -9.16 -12.67
CA ILE A 317 -7.61 -8.98 -12.79
C ILE A 317 -7.16 -9.41 -14.19
N THR A 318 -6.60 -8.49 -14.95
CA THR A 318 -5.95 -8.76 -16.25
C THR A 318 -4.45 -8.61 -16.11
N LYS A 319 -3.68 -9.53 -16.71
CA LYS A 319 -2.23 -9.63 -16.55
C LYS A 319 -1.55 -9.34 -17.88
N PHE A 320 -0.60 -8.41 -17.90
CA PHE A 320 0.11 -8.01 -19.11
C PHE A 320 1.61 -8.33 -19.00
N PRO A 321 2.25 -8.75 -20.11
CA PRO A 321 3.70 -8.80 -20.19
C PRO A 321 4.28 -7.37 -20.19
N LEU A 322 5.46 -7.22 -19.59
CA LEU A 322 6.27 -5.99 -19.66
C LEU A 322 7.38 -6.18 -20.68
N LYS A 323 7.46 -5.28 -21.66
CA LYS A 323 8.49 -5.31 -22.70
C LYS A 323 9.67 -4.42 -22.31
N GLY A 324 10.88 -4.96 -22.34
CA GLY A 324 12.12 -4.21 -22.10
C GLY A 324 12.70 -4.29 -20.67
N MET A 325 11.99 -4.88 -19.71
CA MET A 325 12.59 -5.20 -18.39
C MET A 325 13.51 -6.42 -18.52
N ALA A 326 14.82 -6.21 -18.55
CA ALA A 326 15.80 -7.28 -18.41
C ALA A 326 15.69 -7.90 -17.00
N HIS A 327 15.50 -9.22 -16.94
CA HIS A 327 15.46 -9.96 -15.67
C HIS A 327 16.88 -10.26 -15.21
N ASP A 328 17.51 -9.30 -14.52
CA ASP A 328 18.74 -9.56 -13.76
C ASP A 328 18.43 -10.61 -12.68
N GLY A 329 18.86 -11.86 -12.90
CA GLY A 329 18.54 -12.99 -12.02
C GLY A 329 19.02 -12.76 -10.58
N ALA A 330 18.10 -12.76 -9.62
CA ALA A 330 18.40 -12.53 -8.21
C ALA A 330 19.25 -13.68 -7.63
N GLY A 331 20.55 -13.42 -7.43
CA GLY A 331 21.42 -14.29 -6.65
C GLY A 331 21.03 -14.31 -5.16
N ALA A 332 21.58 -15.23 -4.38
CA ALA A 332 21.27 -15.34 -2.95
C ALA A 332 21.54 -14.01 -2.20
N GLY A 333 20.51 -13.47 -1.55
CA GLY A 333 20.55 -12.17 -0.86
C GLY A 333 20.27 -10.95 -1.75
N ALA A 334 19.93 -11.14 -3.02
CA ALA A 334 19.40 -10.10 -3.89
C ALA A 334 17.87 -9.97 -3.74
N GLY A 335 17.33 -8.81 -4.10
CA GLY A 335 15.89 -8.56 -4.08
C GLY A 335 15.50 -7.27 -4.78
N HIS A 336 14.19 -7.06 -4.96
CA HIS A 336 13.61 -5.91 -5.65
C HIS A 336 12.50 -5.29 -4.82
N CYS A 337 12.48 -3.96 -4.75
CA CYS A 337 11.38 -3.17 -4.23
C CYS A 337 10.87 -2.21 -5.30
N PHE A 338 9.58 -1.88 -5.25
CA PHE A 338 8.92 -1.04 -6.25
C PHE A 338 8.27 0.16 -5.57
N THR A 339 8.21 1.29 -6.28
CA THR A 339 7.44 2.46 -5.85
C THR A 339 7.00 3.30 -7.04
N SER A 340 5.86 4.00 -6.93
CA SER A 340 5.37 4.89 -7.98
C SER A 340 5.97 6.27 -7.76
N LEU A 341 6.60 6.84 -8.78
CA LEU A 341 7.17 8.19 -8.71
C LEU A 341 6.08 9.24 -8.95
N ASP A 342 5.25 8.99 -9.96
CA ASP A 342 4.10 9.78 -10.32
C ASP A 342 3.15 8.94 -11.19
N THR A 343 2.16 9.60 -11.79
CA THR A 343 1.13 8.98 -12.63
C THR A 343 1.63 8.30 -13.92
N ARG A 344 2.88 8.53 -14.35
CA ARG A 344 3.47 7.94 -15.58
C ARG A 344 4.84 7.30 -15.35
N ARG A 345 5.43 7.48 -14.17
CA ARG A 345 6.77 6.96 -13.83
C ARG A 345 6.75 6.07 -12.60
N SER A 346 7.50 4.98 -12.65
CA SER A 346 7.76 4.09 -11.52
C SER A 346 9.26 3.92 -11.28
N ALA A 347 9.62 3.44 -10.10
CA ALA A 347 10.99 3.13 -9.72
C ALA A 347 11.09 1.72 -9.16
N THR A 348 12.11 0.98 -9.62
CA THR A 348 12.56 -0.28 -9.04
C THR A 348 13.87 -0.04 -8.33
N LEU A 349 13.97 -0.48 -7.07
CA LEU A 349 15.24 -0.58 -6.35
C LEU A 349 15.64 -2.06 -6.29
N ALA A 350 16.57 -2.46 -7.14
CA ALA A 350 17.25 -3.75 -7.01
C ALA A 350 18.38 -3.62 -5.99
N TYR A 351 18.63 -4.66 -5.19
CA TYR A 351 19.76 -4.71 -4.27
C TYR A 351 20.38 -6.10 -4.23
N TRP A 352 21.66 -6.18 -3.87
CA TRP A 352 22.39 -7.43 -3.67
C TRP A 352 23.63 -7.23 -2.80
N PHE A 353 24.14 -8.30 -2.20
CA PHE A 353 25.35 -8.25 -1.38
C PHE A 353 26.63 -8.52 -2.18
N ASP A 354 27.71 -7.85 -1.81
CA ASP A 354 29.08 -8.17 -2.26
C ASP A 354 29.62 -9.32 -1.37
N ASN A 355 29.28 -10.55 -1.73
CA ASN A 355 29.61 -11.78 -1.00
C ASN A 355 31.08 -12.24 -1.17
N SER A 356 31.97 -11.38 -1.69
CA SER A 356 33.39 -11.71 -1.77
C SER A 356 34.01 -11.78 -0.37
N LYS A 357 34.92 -12.74 -0.13
CA LYS A 357 35.46 -13.04 1.21
C LYS A 357 36.02 -11.81 1.96
N CYS A 358 36.63 -10.86 1.26
CA CYS A 358 37.16 -9.63 1.84
C CYS A 358 36.08 -8.63 2.31
N ASN A 359 34.82 -8.87 1.97
CA ASN A 359 33.67 -8.04 2.29
C ASN A 359 32.64 -8.75 3.16
N MET A 360 32.96 -9.95 3.65
CA MET A 360 32.23 -10.65 4.70
C MET A 360 32.90 -10.39 6.05
N ARG A 361 32.11 -10.21 7.10
CA ARG A 361 32.56 -10.18 8.49
C ARG A 361 32.03 -11.40 9.22
N TYR A 362 32.91 -12.14 9.88
CA TYR A 362 32.49 -13.19 10.79
C TYR A 362 31.96 -12.57 12.09
N ASP A 363 30.92 -13.18 12.63
CA ASP A 363 30.30 -12.87 13.91
C ASP A 363 30.54 -14.06 14.84
N ASP A 364 31.40 -13.87 15.84
CA ASP A 364 31.79 -14.92 16.78
C ASP A 364 30.64 -15.37 17.69
N ASP A 365 29.70 -14.47 18.01
CA ASP A 365 28.58 -14.76 18.93
C ASP A 365 27.52 -15.66 18.27
N ASN A 366 27.34 -15.53 16.96
CA ASN A 366 26.32 -16.27 16.18
C ASN A 366 26.93 -17.31 15.23
N CYS A 367 28.26 -17.41 15.15
CA CYS A 367 29.02 -18.29 14.24
C CYS A 367 28.66 -18.16 12.74
N VAL A 368 28.31 -16.95 12.28
CA VAL A 368 27.83 -16.70 10.89
C VAL A 368 28.58 -15.55 10.24
N TYR A 369 28.71 -15.60 8.91
CA TYR A 369 29.30 -14.53 8.09
C TYR A 369 28.24 -13.55 7.58
N TYR A 370 28.53 -12.25 7.67
CA TYR A 370 27.62 -11.18 7.26
C TYR A 370 28.25 -10.22 6.24
N PRO A 371 27.51 -9.81 5.20
CA PRO A 371 28.02 -8.90 4.18
C PRO A 371 28.18 -7.48 4.74
N MET A 372 29.35 -6.89 4.54
CA MET A 372 29.69 -5.50 4.90
C MET A 372 29.35 -4.49 3.79
N ARG A 373 28.94 -4.96 2.61
CA ARG A 373 28.68 -4.14 1.42
C ARG A 373 27.38 -4.57 0.75
N LEU A 374 26.49 -3.59 0.61
CA LEU A 374 25.24 -3.67 -0.12
C LEU A 374 25.37 -2.84 -1.39
N HIS A 375 25.14 -3.47 -2.53
CA HIS A 375 24.95 -2.81 -3.81
C HIS A 375 23.46 -2.52 -3.99
N VAL A 376 23.16 -1.34 -4.54
CA VAL A 376 21.80 -0.86 -4.74
C VAL A 376 21.71 -0.21 -6.12
N LYS A 377 20.80 -0.67 -6.97
CA LYS A 377 20.54 -0.15 -8.32
C LYS A 377 19.12 0.41 -8.35
N LEU A 378 19.02 1.73 -8.42
CA LEU A 378 17.76 2.42 -8.67
C LEU A 378 17.57 2.53 -10.19
N ALA A 379 16.51 1.92 -10.71
CA ALA A 379 16.07 2.10 -12.08
C ALA A 379 14.71 2.80 -12.08
N THR A 380 14.54 3.81 -12.92
CA THR A 380 13.30 4.57 -13.06
C THR A 380 12.79 4.41 -14.48
N TYR A 381 11.49 4.17 -14.60
CA TYR A 381 10.84 3.76 -15.84
C TYR A 381 9.69 4.70 -16.14
N GLN A 382 9.56 5.10 -17.40
CA GLN A 382 8.35 5.71 -17.94
C GLN A 382 7.67 4.69 -18.84
N MET A 383 6.37 4.47 -18.61
CA MET A 383 5.57 3.57 -19.44
C MET A 383 4.70 4.36 -20.41
N GLU A 384 4.36 3.74 -21.53
CA GLU A 384 3.39 4.31 -22.48
C GLU A 384 1.97 3.99 -22.03
N GLU A 385 1.07 4.98 -22.09
CA GLU A 385 -0.35 4.76 -21.83
C GLU A 385 -0.94 3.88 -22.94
N ILE A 386 -1.57 2.76 -22.57
CA ILE A 386 -2.34 1.93 -23.51
C ILE A 386 -3.56 2.75 -23.95
N PRO A 387 -3.71 3.13 -25.24
CA PRO A 387 -4.90 3.82 -25.71
C PRO A 387 -6.11 2.89 -25.61
N GLU A 388 -7.23 3.41 -25.08
CA GLU A 388 -8.46 2.61 -24.89
C GLU A 388 -8.97 1.98 -26.20
N GLU A 389 -8.79 2.69 -27.32
CA GLU A 389 -9.20 2.26 -28.66
C GLU A 389 -8.41 1.05 -29.21
N LYS A 390 -7.23 0.72 -28.66
CA LYS A 390 -6.41 -0.42 -29.13
C LYS A 390 -6.81 -1.78 -28.54
N GLN A 391 -7.86 -1.85 -27.71
CA GLN A 391 -8.23 -3.06 -26.97
C GLN A 391 -8.89 -4.17 -27.82
N LEU A 392 -9.22 -3.94 -29.11
CA LEU A 392 -10.05 -4.86 -29.89
C LEU A 392 -9.32 -5.96 -30.68
N ASP A 393 -8.04 -5.78 -31.06
CA ASP A 393 -7.37 -6.70 -32.03
C ASP A 393 -5.99 -7.25 -31.62
N MET A 394 -5.40 -6.85 -30.48
CA MET A 394 -4.13 -7.44 -29.99
C MET A 394 -4.09 -7.52 -28.46
N GLU A 395 -3.38 -8.52 -27.91
CA GLU A 395 -3.02 -8.53 -26.48
C GLU A 395 -2.22 -7.26 -26.15
N PRO A 396 -2.70 -6.37 -25.26
CA PRO A 396 -2.04 -5.10 -25.03
C PRO A 396 -0.79 -5.29 -24.15
N GLU A 397 0.39 -5.20 -24.78
CA GLU A 397 1.67 -5.12 -24.07
C GLU A 397 1.87 -3.72 -23.45
N ILE A 398 2.40 -3.65 -22.23
CA ILE A 398 2.88 -2.37 -21.68
C ILE A 398 4.34 -2.17 -22.10
N ALA A 399 4.56 -1.15 -22.93
CA ALA A 399 5.87 -0.72 -23.37
C ALA A 399 6.50 0.27 -22.39
N ILE A 400 7.81 0.13 -22.17
CA ILE A 400 8.64 1.06 -21.40
C ILE A 400 9.33 1.99 -22.41
N SER A 401 9.01 3.28 -22.35
CA SER A 401 9.53 4.29 -23.29
C SER A 401 10.85 4.89 -22.86
N ARG A 402 11.12 4.99 -21.55
CA ARG A 402 12.37 5.52 -20.99
C ARG A 402 12.81 4.74 -19.75
N GLN A 403 14.11 4.52 -19.63
CA GLN A 403 14.77 3.92 -18.46
C GLN A 403 15.99 4.75 -18.08
N GLN A 404 16.08 5.18 -16.82
CA GLN A 404 17.30 5.74 -16.24
C GLN A 404 17.76 4.86 -15.08
N GLU A 405 19.04 4.47 -15.08
CA GLU A 405 19.64 3.65 -14.02
C GLU A 405 20.69 4.42 -13.23
N ARG A 406 20.76 4.16 -11.92
CA ARG A 406 21.77 4.70 -11.00
C ARG A 406 22.21 3.61 -10.04
N ALA A 407 23.51 3.35 -9.97
CA ALA A 407 24.09 2.35 -9.09
C ALA A 407 24.80 3.02 -7.89
N PHE A 408 24.58 2.48 -6.70
CA PHE A 408 25.12 2.95 -5.44
C PHE A 408 25.74 1.79 -4.65
N LYS A 409 26.69 2.13 -3.77
CA LYS A 409 27.35 1.18 -2.87
C LYS A 409 27.29 1.69 -1.44
N ILE A 410 26.77 0.86 -0.55
CA ILE A 410 26.55 1.19 0.86
C ILE A 410 27.38 0.23 1.71
N SER A 411 28.29 0.80 2.52
CA SER A 411 29.19 0.02 3.39
C SER A 411 28.74 0.08 4.87
N SER A 412 28.81 -1.04 5.58
CA SER A 412 28.53 -1.15 7.00
C SER A 412 29.58 -2.01 7.72
N PHE A 413 30.25 -1.43 8.73
CA PHE A 413 31.26 -2.13 9.53
C PHE A 413 30.67 -3.29 10.35
N HIS A 414 29.42 -3.18 10.78
CA HIS A 414 28.69 -4.21 11.54
C HIS A 414 27.90 -5.17 10.63
N GLY A 415 28.03 -5.03 9.30
CA GLY A 415 27.22 -5.73 8.31
C GLY A 415 25.79 -5.20 8.17
N PHE A 416 24.97 -5.96 7.44
CA PHE A 416 23.54 -5.72 7.20
C PHE A 416 22.71 -6.92 7.68
N SER A 417 21.45 -6.68 8.07
CA SER A 417 20.50 -7.76 8.33
C SER A 417 19.89 -8.27 7.02
N TYR A 418 19.14 -9.37 7.10
CA TYR A 418 18.24 -9.79 6.04
C TYR A 418 16.78 -9.57 6.47
N PRO A 419 15.91 -8.95 5.64
CA PRO A 419 16.26 -8.21 4.43
C PRO A 419 17.08 -6.95 4.75
N PRO A 420 17.99 -6.51 3.85
CA PRO A 420 18.84 -5.34 4.09
C PRO A 420 18.13 -4.01 3.82
N ILE A 421 17.10 -4.01 2.96
CA ILE A 421 16.27 -2.84 2.67
C ILE A 421 14.90 -3.10 3.29
N ALA A 422 14.45 -2.18 4.15
CA ALA A 422 13.21 -2.32 4.89
C ALA A 422 11.99 -1.77 4.14
N PHE A 423 12.22 -0.76 3.29
CA PHE A 423 11.21 -0.19 2.40
C PHE A 423 11.86 0.65 1.29
N VAL A 424 11.07 0.90 0.25
CA VAL A 424 11.35 1.88 -0.80
C VAL A 424 10.04 2.59 -1.12
N LEU A 425 10.05 3.93 -1.10
CA LEU A 425 8.87 4.77 -1.23
C LEU A 425 9.24 6.04 -1.99
N SER A 426 8.39 6.51 -2.91
CA SER A 426 8.48 7.88 -3.44
C SER A 426 7.61 8.83 -2.63
N ILE A 427 8.05 10.10 -2.58
CA ILE A 427 7.27 11.28 -2.18
C ILE A 427 7.60 12.41 -3.16
#